data_AF-A0A445AYP2-F1
#
_entry.id   AF-A0A445AYP2-F1
#
_cell.length_a   1.000
_cell.length_b   1.000
_cell.length_c   1.000
_cell.angle_alpha   90.00
_cell.angle_beta   90.00
_cell.angle_gamma   90.00
#
_symmetry.space_group_name_H-M   'P 1'
#
loop_
_entity.id
_entity.type
_entity.pdbx_description
1 polymer ?
#
loop_
_entity_poly.entity_id
_entity_poly.type
_entity_poly.pdbx_seq_one_letter_code
_entity_poly.pdbx_strand_id
1 'polypeptide(L)' 'MEEASPFSSLEHTTSFARDLWFNKSPLRSWLDAFSTHRHIGDTVSRAPIELVLARCENNLMVELDIAS' A
#
# COMPACT_ATOMS: atom_id res chain seq x y z
N MET A 1 13.48 2.25 -23.49
CA MET A 1 14.82 2.26 -22.87
C MET A 1 14.66 3.01 -21.57
N GLU A 2 14.95 2.41 -20.42
CA GLU A 2 14.91 3.16 -19.15
C GLU A 2 16.04 4.19 -19.17
N GLU A 3 15.71 5.47 -19.03
CA GLU A 3 16.67 6.60 -19.09
C GLU A 3 17.82 6.48 -18.07
N ALA A 4 17.61 5.76 -16.97
CA ALA A 4 18.61 5.58 -15.92
C ALA A 4 19.48 4.32 -16.08
N SER A 5 19.23 3.52 -17.12
CA SER A 5 20.02 2.34 -17.41
C SER A 5 21.32 2.70 -18.14
N PRO A 6 22.46 2.08 -17.82
CA PRO A 6 22.63 0.94 -16.91
C PRO A 6 22.79 1.34 -15.43
N PHE A 7 22.24 0.52 -14.53
CA PHE A 7 22.49 0.65 -13.11
C PHE A 7 23.79 -0.06 -12.70
N SER A 8 24.63 0.63 -11.93
CA SER A 8 25.93 0.10 -11.47
C SER A 8 25.83 -0.92 -10.33
N SER A 9 24.74 -0.90 -9.55
CA SER A 9 24.54 -1.82 -8.43
C SER A 9 23.06 -1.91 -8.01
N LEU A 10 22.74 -2.89 -7.17
CA LEU A 10 21.44 -3.00 -6.50
C LEU A 10 21.15 -1.76 -5.64
N GLU A 11 22.17 -1.25 -4.94
CA GLU A 11 22.05 -0.03 -4.13
C GLU A 11 21.71 1.18 -5.00
N HIS A 12 22.39 1.34 -6.14
CA HIS A 12 22.12 2.41 -7.08
C HIS A 12 20.69 2.34 -7.62
N THR A 13 20.24 1.13 -7.99
CA THR A 13 18.87 0.89 -8.47
C THR A 13 17.83 1.23 -7.38
N THR A 14 18.08 0.81 -6.14
CA THR A 14 17.15 1.02 -5.03
C THR A 14 17.06 2.50 -4.67
N SER A 15 18.20 3.20 -4.62
CA SER A 15 18.26 4.63 -4.35
C SER A 15 17.57 5.44 -5.45
N PHE A 16 17.79 5.08 -6.72
CA PHE A 16 17.09 5.70 -7.86
C PHE A 16 15.58 5.50 -7.77
N ALA A 17 15.11 4.29 -7.50
CA ALA A 17 13.68 4.00 -7.37
C ALA A 17 13.04 4.80 -6.23
N ARG A 18 13.71 4.91 -5.08
CA ARG A 18 13.22 5.73 -3.96
C ARG A 18 13.11 7.20 -4.34
N ASP A 19 14.14 7.77 -4.92
CA ASP A 19 14.12 9.18 -5.35
C ASP A 19 13.03 9.44 -6.39
N LEU A 20 12.87 8.52 -7.35
CA LEU A 20 11.80 8.59 -8.34
C LEU A 20 10.42 8.60 -7.69
N TRP A 21 10.14 7.68 -6.77
CA TRP A 21 8.84 7.57 -6.12
C TRP A 21 8.56 8.72 -5.16
N PHE A 22 9.48 9.01 -4.23
CA PHE A 22 9.23 9.95 -3.15
C PHE A 22 9.42 11.41 -3.55
N ASN A 23 10.30 11.72 -4.50
CA ASN A 23 10.68 13.10 -4.79
C ASN A 23 10.28 13.56 -6.20
N LYS A 24 10.23 12.66 -7.19
CA LYS A 24 9.99 13.04 -8.60
C LYS A 24 8.61 12.66 -9.13
N SER A 25 7.92 11.70 -8.51
CA SER A 25 6.62 11.24 -8.98
C SER A 25 5.50 12.17 -8.48
N PRO A 26 4.60 12.66 -9.34
CA PRO A 26 3.47 13.45 -8.90
C PRO A 26 2.46 12.57 -8.15
N LEU A 27 1.67 13.19 -7.26
CA LEU A 27 0.64 12.51 -6.46
C LEU A 27 -0.34 11.69 -7.31
N ARG A 28 -0.63 12.14 -8.54
CA ARG A 28 -1.50 11.41 -9.48
C ARG A 28 -0.93 10.04 -9.85
N SER A 29 0.37 9.95 -10.14
CA SER A 29 1.03 8.67 -10.45
C SER A 29 1.00 7.71 -9.27
N TRP A 30 1.06 8.22 -8.04
CA TRP A 30 0.87 7.42 -6.83
C TRP A 30 -0.55 6.84 -6.77
N LEU A 31 -1.57 7.69 -6.93
CA LEU A 31 -2.97 7.27 -6.90
C LEU A 31 -3.28 6.25 -7.99
N ASP A 32 -2.79 6.48 -9.21
CA ASP A 32 -2.99 5.56 -10.32
C ASP A 32 -2.32 4.20 -10.03
N ALA A 33 -1.08 4.20 -9.53
CA ALA A 33 -0.39 2.98 -9.14
C ALA A 33 -1.13 2.21 -8.03
N PHE A 34 -1.60 2.89 -6.98
CA PHE A 34 -2.37 2.26 -5.92
C PHE A 34 -3.74 1.77 -6.38
N SER A 35 -4.37 2.44 -7.36
CA SER A 35 -5.69 2.02 -7.90
C SER A 35 -5.64 0.70 -8.68
N THR A 36 -4.49 0.37 -9.27
CA THR A 36 -4.30 -0.91 -9.99
C THR A 36 -4.17 -2.11 -9.05
N HIS A 37 -3.90 -1.86 -7.77
CA HIS A 37 -3.80 -2.92 -6.77
C HIS A 37 -5.22 -3.24 -6.28
N ARG A 38 -5.58 -4.53 -6.33
CA ARG A 38 -6.87 -5.00 -5.81
C ARG A 38 -7.03 -4.48 -4.38
N HIS A 39 -8.18 -3.87 -4.08
CA HIS A 39 -8.45 -3.31 -2.76
C HIS A 39 -8.07 -4.33 -1.69
N ILE A 40 -7.27 -3.89 -0.70
CA ILE A 40 -6.91 -4.69 0.47
C ILE A 40 -8.18 -5.15 1.23
N GLY A 41 -9.34 -4.56 0.95
CA GLY A 41 -10.66 -5.02 1.42
C GLY A 41 -11.19 -6.29 0.71
N ASP A 42 -10.89 -6.50 -0.58
CA ASP A 42 -11.40 -7.66 -1.33
C ASP A 42 -10.72 -8.96 -0.92
N THR A 43 -9.46 -8.88 -0.47
CA THR A 43 -8.75 -10.04 0.07
C THR A 43 -9.37 -10.49 1.40
N VAL A 44 -9.89 -9.56 2.21
CA VAL A 44 -10.64 -9.86 3.44
C VAL A 44 -12.04 -10.38 3.14
N SER A 45 -12.70 -9.92 2.07
CA SER A 45 -13.98 -10.50 1.64
C SER A 45 -13.86 -11.97 1.21
N ARG A 46 -12.65 -12.44 0.89
CA ARG A 46 -12.33 -13.86 0.62
C ARG A 46 -11.68 -14.56 1.81
N ALA A 47 -11.61 -13.92 2.97
CA ALA A 47 -11.21 -14.56 4.21
C ALA A 47 -12.39 -15.37 4.77
N PRO A 48 -12.13 -16.52 5.42
CA PRO A 48 -13.14 -17.24 6.18
C PRO A 48 -13.92 -16.30 7.10
N ILE A 49 -15.23 -16.55 7.24
CA ILE A 49 -16.17 -15.75 8.02
C ILE A 49 -15.63 -15.42 9.43
N GLU A 50 -14.90 -16.35 10.05
CA GLU A 50 -14.29 -16.15 11.37
C GLU A 50 -13.28 -14.98 11.43
N LEU A 51 -12.47 -14.77 10.39
CA LEU A 51 -11.53 -13.64 10.33
C LEU A 51 -12.22 -12.30 10.08
N VAL A 52 -13.35 -12.32 9.36
CA VAL A 52 -14.19 -11.14 9.14
C VAL A 52 -14.88 -10.73 10.44
N LEU A 53 -15.41 -11.69 11.20
CA LEU A 53 -16.04 -11.46 12.50
C LEU A 53 -15.05 -10.93 13.54
N ALA A 54 -13.86 -11.54 13.65
CA ALA A 54 -12.81 -11.06 14.54
C ALA A 54 -12.42 -9.60 14.24
N ARG A 55 -12.39 -9.17 12.97
CA ARG A 55 -12.13 -7.77 12.62
C ARG A 55 -13.27 -6.84 13.05
N CYS A 56 -14.53 -7.25 12.90
CA CYS A 56 -15.69 -6.44 13.33
C CYS A 56 -15.71 -6.22 14.84
N GLU A 57 -15.41 -7.25 15.63
CA GLU A 57 -15.33 -7.16 17.09
C GLU A 57 -14.22 -6.20 17.54
N ASN A 58 -13.03 -6.33 16.93
CA ASN A 58 -11.92 -5.42 17.23
C ASN A 58 -12.24 -3.96 16.85
N ASN A 59 -12.98 -3.72 15.77
CA ASN A 59 -13.36 -2.37 15.35
C ASN A 59 -14.40 -1.74 16.30
N LEU A 60 -15.37 -2.53 16.78
CA LEU A 60 -16.36 -2.10 17.77
C LEU A 60 -15.71 -1.76 19.12
N MET A 61 -14.71 -2.52 19.52
CA MET A 61 -13.98 -2.31 20.77
C MET A 61 -13.12 -1.02 20.73
N VAL A 62 -12.54 -0.70 19.56
CA VAL A 62 -11.78 0.55 19.35
C VAL A 62 -12.69 1.78 19.33
N GLU A 63 -13.89 1.71 18.74
CA GLU A 63 -14.81 2.85 18.74
C GLU A 63 -15.38 3.17 20.14
N LEU A 64 -15.59 2.16 20.99
CA LEU A 64 -16.06 2.36 22.35
C LEU A 64 -15.01 3.05 23.25
N ASP A 65 -13.72 2.81 23.03
CA ASP A 65 -12.63 3.46 23.77
C ASP A 65 -12.41 4.92 23.34
N ILE A 66 -12.79 5.30 22.13
CA ILE A 66 -12.67 6.68 21.63
C ILE A 66 -13.85 7.55 22.10
N ALA A 67 -15.00 6.94 22.41
CA ALA A 67 -16.22 7.63 22.80
C ALA A 67 -16.42 7.77 24.33
N SER A 68 -15.47 7.30 25.16
CA SER A 68 -15.47 7.43 26.63
C SER A 68 -14.54 8.53 27.14
#